data_AF-A0A3C2ANF5-F1
#
_entry.id   AF-A0A3C2ANF5-F1
#
_cell.length_a   1.000
_cell.length_b   1.000
_cell.length_c   1.000
_cell.angle_alpha   90.00
_cell.angle_beta   90.00
_cell.angle_gamma   90.00
#
_symmetry.space_group_name_H-M   'P 1'
#
loop_
_entity.id
_entity.type
_entity.pdbx_description
1 polymer ?
#
loop_
_entity_poly.entity_id
_entity_poly.type
_entity_poly.pdbx_seq_one_letter_code
_entity_poly.pdbx_strand_id
1 'polypeptide(L)'
;MKKLLLSLLVIGLGAGFSSAQDRYLDEIFPSVTTTGDVTFGENYNFFTGSPGAVLKTDIYEPAGDTETNRAAVIVLHTGNFLPKYLNQSPTGNNKDSSIVVSAELFAKRGYVALAPNYRGGWRPTSASPDDRRGSLLTAVYRAINDVKSLVRFLKKSVAEDGNPYGINPDRIVVYGHGSGGYISLAYGSLDRIEELEQEVSGKWLSSTDVVDANDDTLFFANELFLDADIVGSVDGFGGSFNTDNWPGYSNDVVACVNVGGALGDSAWMEVGEPP
;
A
#
# COMPACT_ATOMS: atom_id res chain seq x y z
N MET A 1 50.18 30.72 -34.54
CA MET A 1 49.40 29.55 -35.01
C MET A 1 49.49 28.35 -34.06
N LYS A 2 50.69 27.81 -33.71
CA LYS A 2 50.82 26.67 -32.79
C LYS A 2 50.25 26.89 -31.37
N LYS A 3 50.37 28.11 -30.81
CA LYS A 3 49.77 28.46 -29.50
C LYS A 3 48.25 28.64 -29.53
N LEU A 4 47.66 28.88 -30.70
CA LEU A 4 46.20 29.04 -30.87
C LEU A 4 45.50 27.68 -31.00
N LEU A 5 46.18 26.70 -31.62
CA LEU A 5 45.70 25.32 -31.77
C LEU A 5 45.69 24.56 -30.43
N LEU A 6 46.62 24.85 -29.53
CA LEU A 6 46.68 24.21 -28.21
C LEU A 6 45.55 24.70 -27.29
N SER A 7 45.12 25.96 -27.41
CA SER A 7 44.00 26.53 -26.66
C SER A 7 42.64 25.97 -27.08
N LEU A 8 42.47 25.65 -28.37
CA LEU A 8 41.25 25.03 -28.90
C LEU A 8 41.12 23.56 -28.49
N LEU A 9 42.23 22.85 -28.31
CA LEU A 9 42.23 21.45 -27.88
C LEU A 9 41.81 21.29 -26.41
N VAL A 10 42.14 22.25 -25.53
CA VAL A 10 41.75 22.22 -24.11
C VAL A 10 40.27 22.54 -23.92
N ILE A 11 39.67 23.35 -24.80
CA ILE A 11 38.22 23.64 -24.76
C ILE A 11 37.40 22.44 -25.29
N GLY A 12 37.96 21.65 -26.22
CA GLY A 12 37.31 20.44 -26.74
C GLY A 12 37.28 19.25 -25.76
N LEU A 13 38.23 19.16 -24.83
CA LEU A 13 38.28 18.09 -23.81
C LEU A 13 37.44 18.37 -22.55
N GLY A 14 36.96 19.61 -22.35
CA GLY A 14 36.12 19.97 -21.20
C GLY A 14 34.61 19.75 -21.41
N ALA A 15 34.17 19.41 -22.62
CA ALA A 15 32.76 19.40 -23.01
C ALA A 15 32.06 18.03 -22.91
N GLY A 16 32.64 17.05 -22.21
CA GLY A 16 32.31 15.64 -22.42
C GLY A 16 32.03 14.80 -21.19
N PHE A 17 31.39 15.32 -20.14
CA PHE A 17 30.76 14.47 -19.11
C PHE A 17 29.49 15.14 -18.57
N SER A 18 28.50 15.37 -19.45
CA SER A 18 27.13 15.40 -18.94
C SER A 18 26.74 13.94 -18.75
N SER A 19 26.76 13.44 -17.50
CA SER A 19 26.01 12.23 -17.21
C SER A 19 24.55 12.58 -17.50
N ALA A 20 23.93 11.91 -18.47
CA ALA A 20 22.49 11.94 -18.55
C ALA A 20 21.97 11.42 -17.20
N GLN A 21 21.12 12.19 -16.53
CA GLN A 21 20.44 11.69 -15.34
C GLN A 21 19.40 10.68 -15.79
N ASP A 22 19.39 9.50 -15.18
CA ASP A 22 18.47 8.44 -15.53
C ASP A 22 17.18 8.59 -14.70
N ARG A 23 16.07 8.84 -15.40
CA ARG A 23 14.74 8.90 -14.76
C ARG A 23 14.49 7.61 -14.00
N TYR A 24 13.89 7.76 -12.82
CA TYR A 24 13.59 6.70 -11.85
C TYR A 24 14.79 6.19 -11.04
N LEU A 25 16.01 6.63 -11.36
CA LEU A 25 17.23 6.29 -10.63
C LEU A 25 17.82 7.51 -9.92
N ASP A 26 18.03 8.59 -10.66
CA ASP A 26 18.65 9.83 -10.18
C ASP A 26 17.61 10.86 -9.73
N GLU A 27 17.98 11.72 -8.78
CA GLU A 27 17.16 12.88 -8.40
C GLU A 27 17.28 13.97 -9.48
N ILE A 28 16.27 14.02 -10.33
CA ILE A 28 16.19 14.95 -11.47
C ILE A 28 15.43 16.22 -11.08
N PHE A 29 14.42 16.09 -10.21
CA PHE A 29 13.57 17.20 -9.83
C PHE A 29 14.01 17.78 -8.48
N PRO A 30 14.25 19.11 -8.40
CA PRO A 30 14.74 19.75 -7.18
C PRO A 30 13.66 19.87 -6.09
N SER A 31 12.38 19.78 -6.46
CA SER A 31 11.24 19.97 -5.56
C SER A 31 10.06 19.09 -5.95
N VAL A 32 9.15 18.92 -5.00
CA VAL A 32 7.96 18.07 -5.11
C VAL A 32 6.72 18.94 -4.87
N THR A 33 5.66 18.69 -5.63
CA THR A 33 4.32 19.21 -5.38
C THR A 33 3.53 18.14 -4.62
N THR A 34 2.87 18.51 -3.53
CA THR A 34 2.04 17.58 -2.75
C THR A 34 0.59 18.00 -2.78
N THR A 35 -0.29 17.09 -3.18
CA THR A 35 -1.75 17.21 -3.03
C THR A 35 -2.18 16.31 -1.89
N GLY A 36 -2.57 16.92 -0.77
CA GLY A 36 -2.99 16.17 0.42
C GLY A 36 -4.45 15.75 0.40
N ASP A 37 -4.77 14.73 1.19
CA ASP A 37 -6.15 14.32 1.51
C ASP A 37 -7.04 13.99 0.30
N VAL A 38 -6.46 13.44 -0.77
CA VAL A 38 -7.21 12.94 -1.93
C VAL A 38 -8.01 11.72 -1.53
N THR A 39 -9.33 11.81 -1.63
CA THR A 39 -10.23 10.69 -1.39
C THR A 39 -10.11 9.66 -2.51
N PHE A 40 -9.81 8.41 -2.16
CA PHE A 40 -9.77 7.30 -3.12
C PHE A 40 -10.84 6.24 -2.87
N GLY A 41 -11.67 6.40 -1.85
CA GLY A 41 -12.72 5.45 -1.55
C GLY A 41 -13.35 5.68 -0.18
N GLU A 42 -14.26 4.81 0.19
CA GLU A 42 -14.84 4.75 1.53
C GLU A 42 -15.01 3.30 1.96
N ASN A 43 -14.98 3.05 3.26
CA ASN A 43 -15.18 1.70 3.77
C ASN A 43 -15.62 1.72 5.25
N TYR A 44 -15.82 0.55 5.85
CA TYR A 44 -16.27 0.44 7.23
C TYR A 44 -15.17 0.76 8.25
N ASN A 45 -15.50 1.48 9.32
CA ASN A 45 -14.57 1.82 10.40
C ASN A 45 -14.69 0.83 11.56
N PHE A 46 -13.60 0.12 11.83
CA PHE A 46 -13.52 -0.85 12.92
C PHE A 46 -13.76 -0.23 14.31
N PHE A 47 -13.21 0.97 14.58
CA PHE A 47 -13.25 1.56 15.92
C PHE A 47 -14.61 2.11 16.30
N THR A 48 -15.38 2.56 15.31
CA THR A 48 -16.72 3.12 15.52
C THR A 48 -17.84 2.14 15.18
N GLY A 49 -17.53 1.04 14.50
CA GLY A 49 -18.55 0.10 14.03
C GLY A 49 -19.51 0.76 13.03
N SER A 50 -19.01 1.64 12.16
CA SER A 50 -19.86 2.41 11.24
C SER A 50 -19.34 2.38 9.80
N PRO A 51 -20.24 2.31 8.80
CA PRO A 51 -19.86 2.45 7.39
C PRO A 51 -19.44 3.89 7.06
N GLY A 52 -18.87 4.09 5.86
CA GLY A 52 -18.63 5.44 5.30
C GLY A 52 -17.38 6.15 5.82
N ALA A 53 -16.40 5.44 6.39
CA ALA A 53 -15.10 6.04 6.66
C ALA A 53 -14.34 6.28 5.36
N VAL A 54 -14.04 7.56 5.12
CA VAL A 54 -13.35 8.03 3.92
C VAL A 54 -11.89 7.58 3.95
N LEU A 55 -11.45 6.95 2.87
CA LEU A 55 -10.07 6.56 2.66
C LEU A 55 -9.34 7.64 1.86
N LYS A 56 -8.17 8.06 2.36
CA LYS A 56 -7.42 9.20 1.82
C LYS A 56 -5.97 8.87 1.57
N THR A 57 -5.41 9.53 0.56
CA THR A 57 -3.98 9.50 0.24
C THR A 57 -3.45 10.91 0.03
N ASP A 58 -2.18 11.12 0.36
CA ASP A 58 -1.43 12.24 -0.18
C ASP A 58 -0.75 11.80 -1.47
N ILE A 59 -0.65 12.69 -2.45
CA ILE A 59 0.00 12.46 -3.74
C ILE A 59 1.18 13.41 -3.86
N TYR A 60 2.34 12.86 -4.19
CA TYR A 60 3.62 13.55 -4.34
C TYR A 60 4.07 13.44 -5.79
N GLU A 61 4.20 14.59 -6.45
CA GLU A 61 4.56 14.67 -7.86
C GLU A 61 5.83 15.50 -8.07
N PRO A 62 6.69 15.15 -9.04
CA PRO A 62 7.81 15.99 -9.43
C PRO A 62 7.33 17.36 -9.92
N ALA A 63 7.79 18.43 -9.29
CA ALA A 63 7.41 19.79 -9.69
C ALA A 63 8.04 20.14 -11.05
N GLY A 64 7.22 20.60 -11.99
CA GLY A 64 7.67 20.99 -13.33
C GLY A 64 7.95 19.83 -14.29
N ASP A 65 7.59 18.60 -13.91
CA ASP A 65 7.61 17.47 -14.83
C ASP A 65 6.55 17.63 -15.92
N THR A 66 6.93 17.25 -17.14
CA THR A 66 6.05 17.30 -18.32
C THR A 66 5.64 15.91 -18.80
N GLU A 67 6.21 14.85 -18.23
CA GLU A 67 5.79 13.48 -18.49
C GLU A 67 4.43 13.21 -17.85
N THR A 68 3.54 12.57 -18.60
CA THR A 68 2.15 12.28 -18.20
C THR A 68 1.85 10.78 -18.15
N ASN A 69 2.86 9.94 -18.38
CA ASN A 69 2.78 8.48 -18.33
C ASN A 69 3.81 7.90 -17.33
N ARG A 70 3.79 8.40 -16.09
CA ARG A 70 4.81 8.14 -15.06
C ARG A 70 4.53 6.86 -14.28
N ALA A 71 5.59 6.18 -13.82
CA ALA A 71 5.43 5.09 -12.86
C ALA A 71 4.94 5.63 -11.52
N ALA A 72 4.04 4.89 -10.86
CA ALA A 72 3.50 5.22 -9.54
C ALA A 72 4.05 4.30 -8.46
N VAL A 73 4.23 4.83 -7.25
CA VAL A 73 4.67 4.07 -6.07
C VAL A 73 3.75 4.35 -4.90
N ILE A 74 3.06 3.34 -4.40
CA ILE A 74 2.25 3.42 -3.18
C ILE A 74 3.14 3.14 -1.99
N VAL A 75 3.32 4.11 -1.10
CA VAL A 75 4.22 4.08 0.05
C VAL A 75 3.40 3.86 1.33
N LEU A 76 3.43 2.64 1.86
CA LEU A 76 2.62 2.21 3.00
C LEU A 76 3.37 2.38 4.33
N HIS A 77 2.70 3.01 5.30
CA HIS A 77 3.25 3.26 6.63
C HIS A 77 3.29 1.99 7.50
N THR A 78 4.11 2.02 8.55
CA THR A 78 4.01 1.05 9.66
C THR A 78 2.98 1.53 10.67
N GLY A 79 2.60 0.70 11.65
CA GLY A 79 1.73 1.17 12.73
C GLY A 79 1.00 0.10 13.50
N ASN A 80 1.32 -1.18 13.31
CA ASN A 80 0.63 -2.31 13.94
C ASN A 80 -0.90 -2.25 13.76
N PHE A 81 -1.33 -1.74 12.59
CA PHE A 81 -2.73 -1.57 12.22
C PHE A 81 -3.56 -0.83 13.28
N LEU A 82 -2.94 0.12 13.99
CA LEU A 82 -3.58 0.94 15.02
C LEU A 82 -3.18 2.40 14.79
N PRO A 83 -4.06 3.36 15.15
CA PRO A 83 -3.71 4.77 15.12
C PRO A 83 -2.41 5.05 15.88
N LYS A 84 -1.65 6.00 15.35
CA LYS A 84 -0.44 6.53 15.99
C LYS A 84 -0.70 6.81 17.47
N TYR A 85 0.27 6.46 18.32
CA TYR A 85 0.21 6.47 19.78
C TYR A 85 -0.66 5.38 20.43
N LEU A 86 -1.82 5.02 19.87
CA LEU A 86 -2.57 3.85 20.35
C LEU A 86 -1.81 2.55 20.07
N ASN A 87 -1.01 2.55 19.00
CA ASN A 87 -0.07 1.48 18.67
C ASN A 87 1.22 1.45 19.52
N GLN A 88 1.33 2.31 20.54
CA GLN A 88 2.52 2.46 21.39
C GLN A 88 3.80 2.86 20.64
N SER A 89 3.66 3.48 19.45
CA SER A 89 4.75 3.96 18.60
C SER A 89 4.53 5.43 18.20
N PRO A 90 5.61 6.20 17.92
CA PRO A 90 5.51 7.52 17.31
C PRO A 90 5.23 7.48 15.80
N THR A 91 4.94 6.31 15.24
CA THR A 91 4.56 6.10 13.83
C THR A 91 3.15 5.55 13.74
N GLY A 92 2.51 5.51 12.58
CA GLY A 92 1.16 4.98 12.39
C GLY A 92 0.31 5.68 11.33
N ASN A 93 0.88 6.55 10.49
CA ASN A 93 0.12 7.24 9.46
C ASN A 93 1.00 7.76 8.31
N ASN A 94 0.35 8.29 7.27
CA ASN A 94 1.00 8.84 6.09
C ASN A 94 1.86 10.11 6.35
N LYS A 95 1.82 10.70 7.55
CA LYS A 95 2.65 11.85 7.94
C LYS A 95 3.93 11.45 8.67
N ASP A 96 4.20 10.15 8.80
CA ASP A 96 5.45 9.69 9.38
C ASP A 96 6.64 10.10 8.53
N SER A 97 7.74 10.51 9.18
CA SER A 97 8.89 11.10 8.50
C SER A 97 9.51 10.15 7.46
N SER A 98 9.56 8.85 7.74
CA SER A 98 10.05 7.85 6.78
C SER A 98 9.18 7.76 5.53
N ILE A 99 7.87 7.99 5.66
CA ILE A 99 6.91 7.90 4.57
C ILE A 99 6.96 9.15 3.72
N VAL A 100 6.96 10.33 4.35
CA VAL A 100 7.12 11.62 3.67
C VAL A 100 8.44 11.65 2.91
N VAL A 101 9.56 11.28 3.55
CA VAL A 101 10.87 11.27 2.88
C VAL A 101 10.91 10.26 1.74
N SER A 102 10.38 9.04 1.91
CA SER A 102 10.37 8.05 0.82
C SER A 102 9.54 8.54 -0.37
N ALA A 103 8.35 9.09 -0.11
CA ALA A 103 7.49 9.64 -1.17
C ALA A 103 8.15 10.81 -1.90
N GLU A 104 8.81 11.73 -1.18
CA GLU A 104 9.59 12.81 -1.79
C GLU A 104 10.77 12.29 -2.62
N LEU A 105 11.49 11.28 -2.14
CA LEU A 105 12.63 10.69 -2.86
C LEU A 105 12.20 10.00 -4.15
N PHE A 106 11.05 9.32 -4.15
CA PHE A 106 10.45 8.77 -5.37
C PHE A 106 10.00 9.89 -6.32
N ALA A 107 9.28 10.89 -5.80
CA ALA A 107 8.84 12.02 -6.63
C ALA A 107 10.02 12.77 -7.27
N LYS A 108 11.12 13.01 -6.54
CA LYS A 108 12.34 13.65 -7.08
C LYS A 108 13.04 12.82 -8.17
N ARG A 109 12.80 11.51 -8.22
CA ARG A 109 13.26 10.60 -9.28
C ARG A 109 12.30 10.50 -10.46
N GLY A 110 11.17 11.20 -10.41
CA GLY A 110 10.20 11.28 -11.51
C GLY A 110 9.02 10.31 -11.40
N TYR A 111 8.84 9.63 -10.26
CA TYR A 111 7.65 8.83 -9.96
C TYR A 111 6.50 9.71 -9.48
N VAL A 112 5.28 9.19 -9.51
CA VAL A 112 4.16 9.71 -8.70
C VAL A 112 4.05 8.86 -7.44
N ALA A 113 4.34 9.42 -6.27
CA ALA A 113 4.27 8.67 -5.02
C ALA A 113 2.96 8.94 -4.29
N LEU A 114 2.34 7.89 -3.75
CA LEU A 114 1.07 7.97 -3.02
C LEU A 114 1.27 7.45 -1.60
N ALA A 115 0.91 8.25 -0.60
CA ALA A 115 0.98 7.87 0.81
C ALA A 115 -0.44 7.76 1.40
N PRO A 116 -1.09 6.58 1.31
CA PRO A 116 -2.41 6.38 1.84
C PRO A 116 -2.42 6.16 3.35
N ASN A 117 -3.52 6.54 3.99
CA ASN A 117 -3.92 5.95 5.26
C ASN A 117 -4.90 4.81 4.95
N TYR A 118 -4.47 3.57 5.20
CA TYR A 118 -5.33 2.38 5.15
C TYR A 118 -6.04 2.19 6.50
N ARG A 119 -7.14 1.44 6.53
CA ARG A 119 -7.87 1.18 7.77
C ARG A 119 -7.04 0.33 8.71
N GLY A 120 -6.90 0.83 9.93
CA GLY A 120 -6.48 0.04 11.08
C GLY A 120 -7.67 -0.41 11.91
N GLY A 121 -7.38 -1.22 12.93
CA GLY A 121 -8.31 -1.61 13.98
C GLY A 121 -8.22 -3.09 14.28
N TRP A 122 -7.79 -3.42 15.48
CA TRP A 122 -7.85 -4.76 16.06
C TRP A 122 -7.92 -4.64 17.58
N ARG A 123 -8.04 -5.76 18.31
CA ARG A 123 -8.26 -5.78 19.77
C ARG A 123 -7.00 -6.17 20.55
N PRO A 124 -5.98 -5.30 20.68
CA PRO A 124 -4.68 -5.66 21.29
C PRO A 124 -4.74 -6.03 22.76
N THR A 125 -5.73 -5.52 23.49
CA THR A 125 -5.88 -5.71 24.94
C THR A 125 -6.84 -6.84 25.30
N SER A 126 -7.36 -7.59 24.33
CA SER A 126 -8.25 -8.71 24.63
C SER A 126 -7.53 -9.78 25.45
N ALA A 127 -8.23 -10.32 26.46
CA ALA A 127 -7.71 -11.40 27.29
C ALA A 127 -7.62 -12.72 26.49
N SER A 128 -8.46 -12.87 25.45
CA SER A 128 -8.42 -14.03 24.56
C SER A 128 -7.26 -13.91 23.57
N PRO A 129 -6.34 -14.90 23.51
CA PRO A 129 -5.33 -14.96 22.46
C PRO A 129 -5.92 -15.08 21.05
N ASP A 130 -7.05 -15.78 20.90
CA ASP A 130 -7.70 -15.96 19.60
C ASP A 130 -8.39 -14.68 19.14
N ASP A 131 -9.02 -13.91 20.04
CA ASP A 131 -9.57 -12.59 19.69
C ASP A 131 -8.46 -11.63 19.22
N ARG A 132 -7.32 -11.61 19.92
CA ARG A 132 -6.15 -10.82 19.52
C ARG A 132 -5.62 -11.24 18.15
N ARG A 133 -5.46 -12.54 17.91
CA ARG A 133 -4.97 -13.08 16.65
C ARG A 133 -5.95 -12.79 15.52
N GLY A 134 -7.21 -13.20 15.67
CA GLY A 134 -8.24 -13.06 14.67
C GLY A 134 -8.45 -11.61 14.27
N SER A 135 -8.70 -10.72 15.25
CA SER A 135 -8.92 -9.31 14.95
C SER A 135 -7.72 -8.62 14.29
N LEU A 136 -6.48 -9.04 14.57
CA LEU A 136 -5.27 -8.53 13.91
C LEU A 136 -5.17 -9.01 12.47
N LEU A 137 -5.40 -10.30 12.21
CA LEU A 137 -5.38 -10.88 10.86
C LEU A 137 -6.47 -10.26 9.98
N THR A 138 -7.66 -10.04 10.53
CA THR A 138 -8.72 -9.28 9.85
C THR A 138 -8.31 -7.83 9.56
N ALA A 139 -7.52 -7.18 10.43
CA ALA A 139 -7.04 -5.83 10.20
C ALA A 139 -6.03 -5.75 9.04
N VAL A 140 -5.14 -6.74 8.94
CA VAL A 140 -4.25 -6.90 7.79
C VAL A 140 -5.06 -6.99 6.50
N TYR A 141 -6.04 -7.89 6.49
CA TYR A 141 -6.85 -8.18 5.31
C TYR A 141 -7.64 -6.95 4.83
N ARG A 142 -8.27 -6.22 5.76
CA ARG A 142 -8.94 -4.93 5.43
C ARG A 142 -7.97 -3.91 4.83
N ALA A 143 -6.75 -3.84 5.34
CA ALA A 143 -5.74 -2.92 4.81
C ALA A 143 -5.29 -3.30 3.39
N ILE A 144 -5.19 -4.60 3.07
CA ILE A 144 -4.94 -5.06 1.69
C ILE A 144 -6.07 -4.61 0.76
N ASN A 145 -7.34 -4.78 1.17
CA ASN A 145 -8.50 -4.36 0.40
C ASN A 145 -8.53 -2.85 0.12
N ASP A 146 -8.10 -2.04 1.09
CA ASP A 146 -7.99 -0.59 0.91
C ASP A 146 -6.89 -0.23 -0.11
N VAL A 147 -5.74 -0.91 -0.08
CA VAL A 147 -4.67 -0.69 -1.07
C VAL A 147 -5.11 -1.17 -2.46
N LYS A 148 -5.83 -2.29 -2.56
CA LYS A 148 -6.43 -2.77 -3.83
C LYS A 148 -7.40 -1.73 -4.39
N SER A 149 -8.20 -1.12 -3.51
CA SER A 149 -9.12 -0.03 -3.87
C SER A 149 -8.37 1.22 -4.37
N LEU A 150 -7.24 1.58 -3.76
CA LEU A 150 -6.40 2.68 -4.25
C LEU A 150 -5.83 2.39 -5.65
N VAL A 151 -5.37 1.17 -5.91
CA VAL A 151 -4.88 0.80 -7.26
C VAL A 151 -6.01 0.91 -8.29
N ARG A 152 -7.20 0.42 -7.97
CA ARG A 152 -8.37 0.55 -8.84
C ARG A 152 -8.76 2.02 -9.07
N PHE A 153 -8.74 2.85 -8.03
CA PHE A 153 -8.97 4.29 -8.13
C PHE A 153 -8.01 4.94 -9.13
N LEU A 154 -6.72 4.61 -9.05
CA LEU A 154 -5.71 5.11 -9.97
C LEU A 154 -5.99 4.70 -11.41
N LYS A 155 -6.27 3.41 -11.66
CA LYS A 155 -6.57 2.92 -13.02
C LYS A 155 -7.87 3.53 -13.57
N LYS A 156 -8.90 3.67 -12.73
CA LYS A 156 -10.15 4.36 -13.06
C LYS A 156 -9.91 5.82 -13.43
N SER A 157 -9.07 6.53 -12.68
CA SER A 157 -8.75 7.93 -12.95
C SER A 157 -8.04 8.14 -14.30
N VAL A 158 -7.22 7.17 -14.73
CA VAL A 158 -6.62 7.16 -16.07
C VAL A 158 -7.69 6.91 -17.14
N ALA A 159 -8.54 5.91 -16.93
CA ALA A 159 -9.51 5.47 -17.93
C ALA A 159 -10.66 6.47 -18.14
N GLU A 160 -11.11 7.15 -17.09
CA GLU A 160 -12.35 7.94 -17.11
C GLU A 160 -12.15 9.42 -16.77
N ASP A 161 -11.19 9.75 -15.91
CA ASP A 161 -11.04 11.11 -15.38
C ASP A 161 -9.94 11.92 -16.08
N GLY A 162 -9.46 11.43 -17.22
CA GLY A 162 -8.45 12.11 -18.04
C GLY A 162 -7.03 12.04 -17.47
N ASN A 163 -6.73 11.05 -16.61
CA ASN A 163 -5.43 10.84 -15.98
C ASN A 163 -4.90 12.08 -15.23
N PRO A 164 -5.62 12.56 -14.20
CA PRO A 164 -5.30 13.82 -13.52
C PRO A 164 -3.94 13.80 -12.81
N TYR A 165 -3.40 12.61 -12.54
CA TYR A 165 -2.12 12.40 -11.86
C TYR A 165 -0.98 12.06 -12.82
N GLY A 166 -1.22 12.02 -14.14
CA GLY A 166 -0.20 11.71 -15.14
C GLY A 166 0.57 10.40 -14.89
N ILE A 167 -0.15 9.34 -14.51
CA ILE A 167 0.42 8.02 -14.21
C ILE A 167 0.21 7.04 -15.36
N ASN A 168 1.04 6.01 -15.40
CA ASN A 168 0.84 4.82 -16.23
C ASN A 168 0.10 3.75 -15.38
N PRO A 169 -1.09 3.29 -15.78
CA PRO A 169 -1.88 2.33 -15.01
C PRO A 169 -1.26 0.93 -14.94
N ASP A 170 -0.30 0.63 -15.81
CA ASP A 170 0.43 -0.64 -15.88
C ASP A 170 1.80 -0.58 -15.19
N ARG A 171 2.12 0.54 -14.51
CA ARG A 171 3.41 0.73 -13.80
C ARG A 171 3.18 1.25 -12.39
N ILE A 172 2.52 0.42 -11.58
CA ILE A 172 2.23 0.73 -10.18
C ILE A 172 3.01 -0.24 -9.30
N VAL A 173 3.77 0.28 -8.35
CA VAL A 173 4.53 -0.49 -7.36
C VAL A 173 3.91 -0.29 -5.98
N VAL A 174 3.80 -1.36 -5.20
CA VAL A 174 3.47 -1.27 -3.77
C VAL A 174 4.76 -1.35 -2.97
N TYR A 175 4.99 -0.41 -2.06
CA TYR A 175 6.23 -0.30 -1.29
C TYR A 175 5.88 -0.04 0.18
N GLY A 176 6.28 -0.91 1.09
CA GLY A 176 5.74 -0.91 2.46
C GLY A 176 6.76 -0.94 3.58
N HIS A 177 6.51 -0.16 4.64
CA HIS A 177 7.31 -0.13 5.87
C HIS A 177 6.62 -0.84 7.04
N GLY A 178 7.33 -1.69 7.76
CA GLY A 178 6.83 -2.45 8.91
C GLY A 178 5.51 -3.20 8.62
N SER A 179 4.41 -2.75 9.26
CA SER A 179 3.08 -3.27 8.94
C SER A 179 2.66 -3.04 7.48
N GLY A 180 3.08 -1.94 6.86
CA GLY A 180 2.93 -1.71 5.43
C GLY A 180 3.73 -2.70 4.58
N GLY A 181 4.86 -3.20 5.09
CA GLY A 181 5.63 -4.27 4.44
C GLY A 181 4.88 -5.61 4.44
N TYR A 182 4.15 -5.89 5.53
CA TYR A 182 3.23 -7.02 5.58
C TYR A 182 2.12 -6.88 4.52
N ILE A 183 1.51 -5.69 4.43
CA ILE A 183 0.49 -5.42 3.40
C ILE A 183 1.10 -5.61 2.01
N SER A 184 2.29 -5.07 1.74
CA SER A 184 2.96 -5.18 0.44
C SER A 184 3.15 -6.63 0.00
N LEU A 185 3.71 -7.47 0.88
CA LEU A 185 3.91 -8.89 0.58
C LEU A 185 2.57 -9.62 0.40
N ALA A 186 1.64 -9.45 1.34
CA ALA A 186 0.34 -10.09 1.27
C ALA A 186 -0.49 -9.63 0.06
N TYR A 187 -0.29 -8.39 -0.41
CA TYR A 187 -0.94 -7.88 -1.63
C TYR A 187 -0.52 -8.66 -2.87
N GLY A 188 0.79 -8.97 -2.98
CA GLY A 188 1.32 -9.70 -4.12
C GLY A 188 1.02 -11.19 -4.06
N SER A 189 0.79 -11.73 -2.86
CA SER A 189 0.79 -13.17 -2.63
C SER A 189 -0.59 -13.76 -2.29
N LEU A 190 -1.43 -13.05 -1.52
CA LEU A 190 -2.74 -13.57 -1.12
C LEU A 190 -3.79 -13.30 -2.21
N ASP A 191 -4.03 -14.30 -3.06
CA ASP A 191 -4.95 -14.21 -4.19
C ASP A 191 -6.23 -15.06 -4.04
N ARG A 192 -6.28 -15.98 -3.05
CA ARG A 192 -7.41 -16.89 -2.81
C ARG A 192 -7.63 -17.17 -1.31
N ILE A 193 -8.89 -17.17 -0.86
CA ILE A 193 -9.21 -17.50 0.56
C ILE A 193 -8.86 -18.96 0.87
N GLU A 194 -8.95 -19.83 -0.13
CA GLU A 194 -8.68 -21.25 -0.02
C GLU A 194 -7.25 -21.54 0.47
N GLU A 195 -6.30 -20.63 0.23
CA GLU A 195 -4.92 -20.76 0.75
C GLU A 195 -4.85 -20.68 2.27
N LEU A 196 -5.81 -19.98 2.88
CA LEU A 196 -5.95 -19.88 4.34
C LEU A 196 -6.65 -21.13 4.89
N GLU A 197 -7.67 -21.63 4.19
CA GLU A 197 -8.42 -22.84 4.55
C GLU A 197 -7.55 -24.10 4.50
N GLN A 198 -6.68 -24.18 3.50
CA GLN A 198 -5.82 -25.34 3.24
C GLN A 198 -4.51 -25.29 4.04
N GLU A 199 -4.32 -24.24 4.83
CA GLU A 199 -3.13 -24.05 5.64
C GLU A 199 -3.12 -25.03 6.83
N VAL A 200 -2.15 -25.95 6.80
CA VAL A 200 -2.11 -27.10 7.72
C VAL A 200 -1.59 -26.78 9.12
N SER A 201 -0.97 -25.62 9.36
CA SER A 201 -0.51 -25.23 10.71
C SER A 201 -1.66 -24.83 11.63
N GLY A 202 -2.84 -24.54 11.09
CA GLY A 202 -4.03 -24.14 11.83
C GLY A 202 -3.93 -22.72 12.42
N LYS A 203 -2.94 -21.93 12.01
CA LYS A 203 -2.73 -20.56 12.54
C LYS A 203 -3.82 -19.57 12.12
N TRP A 204 -4.59 -19.90 11.10
CA TRP A 204 -5.71 -19.12 10.58
C TRP A 204 -7.05 -19.51 11.23
N LEU A 205 -7.06 -20.56 12.06
CA LEU A 205 -8.25 -21.06 12.72
C LEU A 205 -8.30 -20.61 14.18
N SER A 206 -9.49 -20.30 14.67
CA SER A 206 -9.71 -20.09 16.10
C SER A 206 -9.58 -21.41 16.86
N SER A 207 -8.86 -21.40 17.97
CA SER A 207 -8.74 -22.58 18.85
C SER A 207 -9.88 -22.68 19.87
N THR A 208 -10.66 -21.60 20.03
CA THR A 208 -11.72 -21.44 21.02
C THR A 208 -12.91 -20.67 20.44
N ASP A 209 -14.08 -20.81 21.05
CA ASP A 209 -15.19 -19.89 20.78
C ASP A 209 -14.83 -18.52 21.36
N VAL A 210 -14.77 -17.51 20.50
CA VAL A 210 -14.49 -16.13 20.88
C VAL A 210 -15.80 -15.36 20.88
N VAL A 211 -16.18 -14.83 22.04
CA VAL A 211 -17.37 -13.97 22.18
C VAL A 211 -16.98 -12.53 22.45
N ASP A 212 -17.82 -11.59 22.02
CA ASP A 212 -17.67 -10.18 22.33
C ASP A 212 -18.32 -9.80 23.68
N ALA A 213 -18.37 -8.49 23.99
CA ALA A 213 -18.95 -8.01 25.25
C ALA A 213 -20.48 -8.19 25.37
N ASN A 214 -21.16 -8.52 24.27
CA ASN A 214 -22.59 -8.75 24.18
C ASN A 214 -22.95 -10.24 24.12
N ASP A 215 -21.99 -11.15 24.37
CA ASP A 215 -22.12 -12.60 24.17
C ASP A 215 -22.34 -13.02 22.69
N ASP A 216 -22.10 -12.13 21.73
CA ASP A 216 -22.11 -12.50 20.31
C ASP A 216 -20.82 -13.24 19.95
N THR A 217 -20.94 -14.38 19.29
CA THR A 217 -19.76 -15.15 18.85
C THR A 217 -19.12 -14.46 17.64
N LEU A 218 -17.85 -14.09 17.79
CA LEU A 218 -17.02 -13.49 16.75
C LEU A 218 -16.30 -14.53 15.90
N PHE A 219 -15.86 -15.62 16.54
CA PHE A 219 -15.20 -16.76 15.89
C PHE A 219 -15.61 -18.03 16.61
N PHE A 220 -16.09 -19.04 15.89
CA PHE A 220 -16.29 -20.37 16.45
C PHE A 220 -14.96 -21.14 16.49
N ALA A 221 -14.82 -22.07 17.43
CA ALA A 221 -13.68 -22.98 17.46
C ALA A 221 -13.58 -23.76 16.14
N ASN A 222 -12.36 -23.84 15.59
CA ASN A 222 -12.01 -24.40 14.28
C ASN A 222 -12.58 -23.64 13.07
N GLU A 223 -13.02 -22.40 13.24
CA GLU A 223 -13.39 -21.50 12.14
C GLU A 223 -12.22 -20.62 11.73
N LEU A 224 -12.16 -20.24 10.45
CA LEU A 224 -11.24 -19.22 9.97
C LEU A 224 -11.49 -17.88 10.64
N PHE A 225 -10.42 -17.15 10.95
CA PHE A 225 -10.51 -15.76 11.40
C PHE A 225 -10.95 -14.77 10.31
N LEU A 226 -11.06 -15.24 9.06
CA LEU A 226 -11.41 -14.45 7.90
C LEU A 226 -12.68 -15.02 7.28
N ASP A 227 -13.74 -14.21 7.34
CA ASP A 227 -15.02 -14.49 6.70
C ASP A 227 -15.27 -13.44 5.60
N ALA A 228 -15.29 -13.89 4.35
CA ALA A 228 -15.49 -13.04 3.19
C ALA A 228 -16.89 -12.39 3.16
N ASP A 229 -17.90 -13.01 3.79
CA ASP A 229 -19.25 -12.45 3.92
C ASP A 229 -19.30 -11.30 4.94
N ILE A 230 -18.25 -11.14 5.75
CA ILE A 230 -18.08 -10.03 6.70
C ILE A 230 -17.10 -8.99 6.15
N VAL A 231 -15.88 -9.38 5.77
CA VAL A 231 -14.80 -8.43 5.42
C VAL A 231 -14.53 -8.25 3.93
N GLY A 232 -15.25 -8.98 3.10
CA GLY A 232 -15.12 -8.98 1.65
C GLY A 232 -14.21 -10.08 1.13
N SER A 233 -14.37 -10.39 -0.15
CA SER A 233 -13.49 -11.29 -0.91
C SER A 233 -12.05 -10.77 -0.99
N VAL A 234 -11.14 -11.59 -1.51
CA VAL A 234 -9.71 -11.28 -1.66
C VAL A 234 -9.45 -10.00 -2.43
N ASP A 235 -10.36 -9.63 -3.35
CA ASP A 235 -10.26 -8.39 -4.11
C ASP A 235 -10.94 -7.19 -3.44
N GLY A 236 -11.51 -7.38 -2.25
CA GLY A 236 -12.19 -6.34 -1.49
C GLY A 236 -13.58 -6.03 -2.03
N PHE A 237 -14.30 -7.04 -2.53
CA PHE A 237 -15.70 -6.92 -2.95
C PHE A 237 -16.63 -7.81 -2.12
N GLY A 238 -17.89 -7.40 -1.97
CA GLY A 238 -18.85 -8.04 -1.09
C GLY A 238 -18.51 -7.83 0.38
N GLY A 239 -19.18 -8.54 1.28
CA GLY A 239 -18.95 -8.46 2.72
C GLY A 239 -19.76 -7.36 3.42
N SER A 240 -20.35 -7.69 4.57
CA SER A 240 -21.25 -6.82 5.32
C SER A 240 -20.56 -5.57 5.92
N PHE A 241 -19.25 -5.66 6.18
CA PHE A 241 -18.40 -4.57 6.69
C PHE A 241 -17.33 -4.16 5.68
N ASN A 242 -17.66 -4.28 4.40
CA ASN A 242 -16.84 -3.80 3.30
C ASN A 242 -17.67 -2.96 2.32
N THR A 243 -16.99 -2.13 1.53
CA THR A 243 -17.62 -1.33 0.48
C THR A 243 -16.92 -1.60 -0.84
N ASP A 244 -17.71 -1.84 -1.88
CA ASP A 244 -17.22 -2.15 -3.23
C ASP A 244 -16.67 -0.88 -3.89
N ASN A 245 -15.36 -0.66 -3.74
CA ASN A 245 -14.68 0.48 -4.33
C ASN A 245 -14.20 0.16 -5.74
N TRP A 246 -14.72 0.90 -6.72
CA TRP A 246 -14.32 0.92 -8.13
C TRP A 246 -14.42 -0.46 -8.83
N PRO A 247 -15.58 -1.13 -8.79
CA PRO A 247 -15.76 -2.41 -9.48
C PRO A 247 -15.49 -2.29 -10.99
N GLY A 248 -14.91 -3.34 -11.58
CA GLY A 248 -14.58 -3.38 -13.02
C GLY A 248 -13.15 -2.93 -13.36
N TYR A 249 -12.38 -2.43 -12.39
CA TYR A 249 -10.97 -2.09 -12.57
C TYR A 249 -10.06 -3.15 -11.96
N SER A 250 -8.97 -3.47 -12.66
CA SER A 250 -7.92 -4.37 -12.16
C SER A 250 -7.15 -3.73 -11.00
N ASN A 251 -6.68 -4.56 -10.08
CA ASN A 251 -5.75 -4.20 -9.01
C ASN A 251 -4.32 -4.71 -9.29
N ASP A 252 -3.98 -5.08 -10.52
CA ASP A 252 -2.64 -5.60 -10.82
C ASP A 252 -1.56 -4.54 -10.62
N VAL A 253 -0.42 -4.95 -10.07
CA VAL A 253 0.78 -4.13 -9.82
C VAL A 253 2.01 -4.83 -10.38
N VAL A 254 3.08 -4.07 -10.66
CA VAL A 254 4.29 -4.64 -11.29
C VAL A 254 5.28 -5.22 -10.27
N ALA A 255 5.21 -4.80 -9.01
CA ALA A 255 6.09 -5.28 -7.94
C ALA A 255 5.53 -4.93 -6.55
N CYS A 256 5.90 -5.75 -5.56
CA CYS A 256 5.58 -5.56 -4.15
C CYS A 256 6.86 -5.55 -3.31
N VAL A 257 7.29 -4.37 -2.88
CA VAL A 257 8.54 -4.17 -2.15
C VAL A 257 8.29 -4.11 -0.65
N ASN A 258 9.01 -4.95 0.11
CA ASN A 258 9.00 -4.98 1.57
C ASN A 258 10.22 -4.27 2.17
N VAL A 259 9.99 -3.23 2.99
CA VAL A 259 11.02 -2.48 3.71
C VAL A 259 10.78 -2.59 5.21
N GLY A 260 11.06 -3.79 5.72
CA GLY A 260 10.75 -4.20 7.08
C GLY A 260 9.30 -4.66 7.17
N GLY A 261 9.09 -5.88 7.66
CA GLY A 261 7.78 -6.55 7.60
C GLY A 261 7.99 -8.06 7.37
N ALA A 262 6.91 -8.82 7.42
CA ALA A 262 6.93 -10.26 7.18
C ALA A 262 5.76 -10.65 6.26
N LEU A 263 5.94 -11.72 5.51
CA LEU A 263 4.83 -12.40 4.88
C LEU A 263 4.06 -13.18 5.95
N GLY A 264 2.74 -13.13 5.93
CA GLY A 264 1.92 -13.85 6.92
C GLY A 264 2.07 -15.36 6.84
N ASP A 265 2.27 -15.86 5.63
CA ASP A 265 2.43 -17.27 5.36
C ASP A 265 3.23 -17.52 4.09
N SER A 266 4.19 -18.45 4.14
CA SER A 266 4.83 -18.94 2.90
C SER A 266 3.87 -19.72 2.00
N ALA A 267 2.75 -20.21 2.54
CA ALA A 267 1.70 -20.86 1.76
C ALA A 267 1.03 -19.91 0.75
N TRP A 268 1.15 -18.59 0.94
CA TRP A 268 0.64 -17.58 0.00
C TRP A 268 1.55 -17.38 -1.21
N MET A 269 2.70 -18.05 -1.32
CA MET A 269 3.64 -17.77 -2.42
C MET A 269 3.49 -18.77 -3.56
N GLU A 270 3.09 -18.28 -4.72
CA GLU A 270 2.93 -19.05 -5.95
C GLU A 270 3.75 -18.54 -7.13
N VAL A 271 3.93 -19.40 -8.14
CA VAL A 271 4.61 -19.02 -9.38
C VAL A 271 3.71 -18.09 -10.19
N GLY A 272 4.22 -16.88 -10.48
CA GLY A 272 3.51 -15.89 -11.31
C GLY A 272 3.07 -14.64 -10.54
N GLU A 273 3.21 -14.65 -9.22
CA GLU A 273 2.98 -13.49 -8.37
C GLU A 273 4.00 -12.37 -8.60
N PRO A 274 3.63 -11.10 -8.35
CA PRO A 274 4.57 -9.99 -8.38
C PRO A 274 5.80 -10.25 -7.49
N PRO A 275 7.01 -9.90 -7.96
CA PRO A 275 8.24 -10.09 -7.19
C PRO A 275 8.36 -9.11 -6.02
#